data_AF-A0A2C9LEY0-F1
#
_entry.id   AF-A0A2C9LEY0-F1
#
_cell.length_a   1.000
_cell.length_b   1.000
_cell.length_c   1.000
_cell.angle_alpha   90.00
_cell.angle_beta   90.00
_cell.angle_gamma   90.00
#
_symmetry.space_group_name_H-M   'P 1'
#
loop_
_entity.id
_entity.type
_entity.pdbx_description
1 polymer ?
#
loop_
_entity_poly.entity_id
_entity_poly.type
_entity_poly.pdbx_seq_one_letter_code
_entity_poly.pdbx_strand_id
1 'polypeptide(L)'
;VLLSMFMLYRLLGHSTLYGMVILLAVIPIKLWAGNKIMFHEEVRDKIKDDRIKVLNEIFNGIKVLKLYAWEKAFISRISKIRNSESAAMKKMNFWCMLLEMQYRAFPLLLLKAITHGAGYTKETTLELVWSL
;
A
#
# COMPACT_ATOMS: atom_id res chain seq x y z
N VAL A 1 -11.04 14.86 -14.95
CA VAL A 1 -9.56 14.99 -15.02
C VAL A 1 -9.12 16.00 -16.07
N LEU A 2 -9.54 15.89 -17.33
CA LEU A 2 -9.14 16.85 -18.36
C LEU A 2 -9.65 18.29 -18.10
N LEU A 3 -10.93 18.46 -17.77
CA LEU A 3 -11.49 19.78 -17.43
C LEU A 3 -10.85 20.37 -16.16
N SER A 4 -10.62 19.55 -15.14
CA SER A 4 -9.95 19.97 -13.91
C SER A 4 -8.49 20.35 -14.15
N MET A 5 -7.77 19.63 -15.03
CA MET A 5 -6.41 19.97 -15.44
C MET A 5 -6.38 21.29 -16.21
N PHE A 6 -7.35 21.52 -17.11
CA PHE A 6 -7.45 22.77 -17.87
C PHE A 6 -7.68 23.98 -16.95
N MET A 7 -8.60 23.88 -15.99
CA MET A 7 -8.82 24.94 -15.00
C MET A 7 -7.58 25.16 -14.11
N LEU A 8 -6.91 24.09 -13.69
CA LEU A 8 -5.71 24.19 -12.85
C LEU A 8 -4.54 24.83 -13.59
N TYR A 9 -4.36 24.52 -14.88
CA TYR A 9 -3.35 25.13 -15.74
C TYR A 9 -3.59 26.63 -15.93
N ARG A 10 -4.85 27.07 -16.10
CA ARG A 10 -5.17 28.51 -16.15
C ARG A 10 -4.86 29.24 -14.84
N LEU A 11 -4.91 28.55 -13.71
CA LEU A 11 -4.74 29.15 -12.38
C LEU A 11 -3.27 29.18 -11.92
N LEU A 12 -2.49 28.13 -12.21
CA LEU A 12 -1.10 27.95 -11.74
C LEU A 12 -0.03 28.04 -12.86
N GLY A 13 -0.44 28.09 -14.13
CA GLY A 13 0.47 28.14 -15.28
C GLY A 13 1.37 26.90 -15.39
N HIS A 14 2.64 27.09 -15.77
CA HIS A 14 3.62 26.02 -15.97
C HIS A 14 3.88 25.15 -14.73
N SER A 15 3.54 25.62 -13.53
CA SER A 15 3.67 24.83 -12.29
C SER A 15 2.82 23.55 -12.29
N THR A 16 1.74 23.49 -13.08
CA THR A 16 0.88 22.29 -13.20
C THR A 16 1.60 21.10 -13.84
N LEU A 17 2.62 21.35 -14.68
CA LEU A 17 3.38 20.29 -15.36
C LEU A 17 4.14 19.40 -14.36
N TYR A 18 4.74 20.00 -13.33
CA TYR A 18 5.45 19.26 -12.27
C TYR A 18 4.51 18.32 -11.49
N GLY A 19 3.30 18.77 -11.17
CA GLY A 19 2.30 17.94 -10.52
C GLY A 19 1.85 16.76 -11.39
N MET A 20 1.75 16.96 -12.71
CA MET A 20 1.38 15.91 -13.65
C MET A 20 2.46 14.83 -13.76
N VAL A 21 3.74 15.20 -13.79
CA VAL A 21 4.86 14.24 -13.79
C VAL A 21 4.85 13.38 -12.52
N ILE A 22 4.65 13.99 -11.35
CA ILE A 22 4.60 13.26 -10.07
C ILE A 22 3.40 12.30 -10.04
N LEU A 23 2.24 12.73 -10.52
CA LEU A 23 1.04 11.87 -10.62
C LEU A 23 1.30 10.64 -11.51
N LEU A 24 1.89 10.85 -12.68
CA LEU A 24 2.21 9.76 -13.61
C LEU A 24 3.24 8.79 -13.02
N ALA A 25 4.24 9.28 -12.28
CA ALA A 25 5.25 8.46 -11.64
C ALA A 25 4.70 7.59 -10.49
N VAL A 26 3.63 8.04 -9.80
CA VAL A 26 3.02 7.30 -8.68
C VAL A 26 2.23 6.08 -9.15
N ILE A 27 1.65 6.12 -10.35
CA ILE A 27 0.85 5.02 -10.92
C ILE A 27 1.64 3.69 -11.01
N PRO A 28 2.82 3.63 -11.66
CA PRO A 28 3.57 2.38 -11.77
C PRO A 28 4.03 1.83 -10.40
N ILE A 29 4.35 2.72 -9.45
CA ILE A 29 4.73 2.33 -8.08
C ILE A 29 3.57 1.63 -7.38
N LYS A 30 2.35 2.19 -7.49
CA LYS A 30 1.14 1.60 -6.91
C LYS A 30 0.77 0.26 -7.54
N LEU A 31 0.87 0.16 -8.87
CA LEU A 31 0.59 -1.10 -9.58
C LEU A 31 1.57 -2.20 -9.17
N TRP A 32 2.87 -1.87 -9.09
CA TRP A 32 3.89 -2.84 -8.70
C TRP A 32 3.69 -3.34 -7.26
N ALA A 33 3.47 -2.43 -6.31
CA ALA A 33 3.20 -2.80 -4.92
C ALA A 33 1.86 -3.53 -4.76
N GLY A 34 0.83 -3.15 -5.53
CA GLY A 34 -0.47 -3.83 -5.57
C GLY A 34 -0.34 -5.30 -5.97
N ASN A 35 0.46 -5.59 -7.00
CA ASN A 35 0.74 -6.97 -7.41
C ASN A 35 1.42 -7.78 -6.30
N LYS A 36 2.32 -7.16 -5.52
CA LYS A 36 2.95 -7.81 -4.37
C LYS A 36 1.95 -8.08 -3.25
N ILE A 37 1.04 -7.14 -2.98
CA ILE A 37 -0.02 -7.34 -1.96
C ILE A 37 -0.89 -8.53 -2.35
N MET A 38 -1.38 -8.57 -3.58
CA MET A 38 -2.22 -9.67 -4.09
C MET A 38 -1.53 -11.03 -3.96
N PHE A 39 -0.24 -11.12 -4.31
CA PHE A 39 0.52 -12.37 -4.15
C PHE A 39 0.60 -12.83 -2.69
N HIS A 40 0.87 -11.90 -1.76
CA HIS A 40 0.95 -12.26 -0.33
C HIS A 40 -0.43 -12.56 0.28
N GLU A 41 -1.48 -11.94 -0.25
CA GLU A 41 -2.86 -12.21 0.12
C GLU A 41 -3.26 -13.64 -0.26
N GLU A 42 -2.95 -14.08 -1.48
CA GLU A 42 -3.20 -15.47 -1.90
C GLU A 42 -2.46 -16.49 -1.01
N VAL A 43 -1.21 -16.21 -0.67
CA VAL A 43 -0.42 -17.07 0.24
C VAL A 43 -1.04 -17.11 1.64
N ARG A 44 -1.48 -15.96 2.17
CA ARG A 44 -2.14 -15.87 3.46
C ARG A 44 -3.45 -16.67 3.47
N ASP A 45 -4.24 -16.57 2.41
CA ASP A 45 -5.54 -17.22 2.33
C ASP A 45 -5.38 -18.75 2.24
N LYS A 46 -4.38 -19.25 1.50
CA LYS A 46 -4.01 -20.68 1.51
C LYS A 46 -3.68 -21.20 2.92
N ILE A 47 -2.86 -20.47 3.68
CA ILE A 47 -2.49 -20.85 5.07
C ILE A 47 -3.73 -20.86 5.97
N LYS A 48 -4.63 -19.90 5.79
CA LYS A 48 -5.89 -19.80 6.54
C LYS A 48 -6.81 -20.97 6.24
N ASP A 49 -6.94 -21.36 4.97
CA ASP A 49 -7.75 -22.50 4.55
C ASP A 49 -7.18 -23.82 5.10
N ASP A 50 -5.86 -24.02 5.03
CA ASP A 50 -5.19 -25.19 5.62
C ASP A 50 -5.45 -25.28 7.13
N ARG A 51 -5.38 -24.16 7.85
CA ARG A 51 -5.71 -24.10 9.29
C ARG A 51 -7.16 -24.52 9.54
N ILE A 52 -8.11 -24.00 8.76
CA ILE A 52 -9.54 -24.32 8.90
C ILE A 52 -9.77 -25.81 8.63
N LYS A 53 -9.11 -26.38 7.63
CA LYS A 53 -9.18 -27.81 7.31
C LYS A 53 -8.71 -28.68 8.48
N VAL A 54 -7.54 -28.39 9.04
CA VAL A 54 -6.99 -29.11 10.20
C VAL A 54 -7.92 -29.00 11.41
N LEU A 55 -8.49 -27.82 11.65
CA LEU A 55 -9.46 -27.63 12.74
C LEU A 55 -10.72 -28.47 12.55
N ASN A 56 -11.23 -28.58 11.31
CA ASN A 56 -12.38 -29.43 11.01
C ASN A 56 -12.08 -30.92 11.26
N GLU A 57 -10.89 -31.40 10.87
CA GLU A 57 -10.45 -32.77 11.16
C GLU A 57 -10.39 -33.03 12.67
N ILE A 58 -9.89 -32.05 13.44
CA ILE A 58 -9.81 -32.13 14.91
C ILE A 58 -11.20 -32.15 15.55
N PHE A 59 -12.13 -31.30 15.10
CA PHE A 59 -13.48 -31.27 15.65
C PHE A 59 -14.24 -32.57 15.40
N ASN A 60 -14.06 -33.18 14.23
CA ASN A 60 -14.62 -34.50 13.94
C ASN A 60 -14.05 -35.60 14.85
N GLY A 61 -12.79 -35.46 15.32
CA GLY A 61 -12.09 -36.42 16.19
C GLY A 61 -12.03 -36.08 17.69
N ILE A 62 -12.80 -35.09 18.17
CA ILE A 62 -12.58 -34.48 19.49
C ILE A 62 -12.68 -35.45 20.69
N LYS A 63 -13.55 -36.47 20.59
CA LYS A 63 -13.72 -37.48 21.66
C LYS A 63 -12.43 -38.26 21.91
N VAL A 64 -11.76 -38.69 20.85
CA VAL A 64 -10.49 -39.43 20.92
C VAL A 64 -9.40 -38.57 21.54
N LEU A 65 -9.34 -37.30 21.14
CA LEU A 65 -8.35 -36.34 21.61
C LEU A 65 -8.43 -36.11 23.13
N LYS A 66 -9.65 -36.09 23.67
CA LYS A 66 -9.93 -36.03 25.11
C LYS A 66 -9.57 -37.31 25.84
N LEU A 67 -9.91 -38.47 25.27
CA LEU A 67 -9.61 -39.78 25.87
C LEU A 67 -8.10 -40.00 26.09
N TYR A 68 -7.26 -39.49 25.19
CA TYR A 68 -5.80 -39.59 25.29
C TYR A 68 -5.10 -38.36 25.90
N ALA A 69 -5.85 -37.36 26.37
CA ALA A 69 -5.30 -36.11 26.91
C ALA A 69 -4.30 -35.38 25.96
N TRP A 70 -4.47 -35.52 24.64
CA TRP A 70 -3.58 -34.95 23.62
C TRP A 70 -3.85 -33.46 23.31
N GLU A 71 -4.78 -32.82 24.03
CA GLU A 71 -5.19 -31.43 23.81
C GLU A 71 -4.00 -30.46 23.78
N LYS A 72 -3.07 -30.59 24.73
CA LYS A 72 -1.89 -29.71 24.82
C LYS A 72 -0.97 -29.83 23.60
N ALA A 73 -0.73 -31.04 23.11
CA ALA A 73 0.11 -31.28 21.94
C ALA A 73 -0.52 -30.69 20.67
N PHE A 74 -1.85 -30.82 20.52
CA PHE A 74 -2.59 -30.23 19.42
C PHE A 74 -2.63 -28.70 19.46
N ILE A 75 -2.85 -28.11 20.63
CA ILE A 75 -2.79 -26.65 20.81
C ILE A 75 -1.42 -26.11 20.41
N SER A 76 -0.33 -26.79 20.81
CA SER A 76 1.02 -26.43 20.39
C SER A 76 1.19 -26.47 18.85
N ARG A 77 0.64 -27.51 18.20
CA ARG A 77 0.65 -27.62 16.72
C ARG A 77 -0.13 -26.48 16.05
N ILE A 78 -1.34 -26.16 16.52
CA ILE A 78 -2.16 -25.07 15.99
C ILE A 78 -1.46 -23.71 16.21
N SER A 79 -0.83 -23.53 17.37
CA SER A 79 -0.07 -22.32 17.69
C SER A 79 1.10 -22.09 16.71
N LYS A 80 1.82 -23.15 16.33
CA LYS A 80 2.86 -23.07 15.28
C LYS A 80 2.30 -22.60 13.94
N ILE A 81 1.16 -23.14 13.51
CA ILE A 81 0.48 -22.73 12.27
C ILE A 81 0.02 -21.26 12.34
N ARG A 82 -0.54 -20.84 13.48
CA ARG A 82 -0.93 -19.45 13.72
C ARG A 82 0.26 -18.49 13.69
N ASN A 83 1.42 -18.91 14.18
CA ASN A 83 2.63 -18.09 14.13
C ASN A 83 3.10 -17.88 12.68
N SER A 84 3.04 -18.91 11.83
CA SER A 84 3.31 -18.75 10.39
C SER A 84 2.30 -17.85 9.69
N GLU A 85 1.01 -17.96 10.02
CA GLU A 85 -0.06 -17.07 9.51
C GLU A 85 0.20 -15.61 9.89
N SER A 86 0.57 -15.36 11.16
CA SER A 86 0.93 -14.02 11.64
C SER A 86 2.16 -13.46 10.92
N ALA A 87 3.17 -14.28 10.66
CA ALA A 87 4.35 -13.86 9.90
C ALA A 87 3.99 -13.49 8.45
N ALA A 88 3.11 -14.24 7.79
CA ALA A 88 2.61 -13.93 6.45
C ALA A 88 1.81 -12.62 6.43
N MET A 89 0.93 -12.41 7.42
CA MET A 89 0.18 -11.15 7.57
C MET A 89 1.10 -9.94 7.73
N LYS A 90 2.20 -10.06 8.50
CA LYS A 90 3.17 -8.97 8.64
C LYS A 90 3.82 -8.57 7.33
N LYS A 91 4.17 -9.54 6.48
CA LYS A 91 4.76 -9.27 5.15
C LYS A 91 3.77 -8.54 4.24
N MET A 92 2.51 -8.96 4.22
CA MET A 92 1.44 -8.27 3.48
C MET A 92 1.23 -6.85 4.01
N ASN A 93 1.10 -6.70 5.33
CA ASN A 93 0.89 -5.38 5.96
C ASN A 93 2.05 -4.42 5.71
N PHE A 94 3.28 -4.90 5.61
CA PHE A 94 4.42 -4.05 5.26
C PHE A 94 4.20 -3.34 3.92
N TRP A 95 3.75 -4.07 2.89
CA TRP A 95 3.43 -3.49 1.58
C TRP A 95 2.24 -2.53 1.62
N CYS A 96 1.19 -2.87 2.36
CA CYS A 96 0.04 -1.97 2.55
C CYS A 96 0.47 -0.66 3.26
N MET A 97 1.28 -0.77 4.32
CA MET A 97 1.81 0.39 5.04
C MET A 97 2.66 1.28 4.16
N LEU A 98 3.46 0.70 3.26
CA LEU A 98 4.26 1.46 2.30
C LEU A 98 3.39 2.29 1.36
N LEU A 99 2.30 1.72 0.84
CA LEU A 99 1.34 2.44 -0.01
C LEU A 99 0.61 3.54 0.76
N GLU A 100 0.22 3.28 2.01
CA GLU A 100 -0.40 4.27 2.89
C GLU A 100 0.56 5.42 3.22
N MET A 101 1.83 5.11 3.47
CA MET A 101 2.87 6.12 3.66
C MET A 101 3.06 6.98 2.41
N GLN A 102 3.09 6.37 1.22
CA GLN A 102 3.15 7.09 -0.04
C GLN A 102 1.94 8.02 -0.19
N TYR A 103 0.73 7.54 0.11
CA TYR A 103 -0.49 8.35 0.01
C TYR A 103 -0.48 9.54 0.97
N ARG A 104 -0.03 9.34 2.21
CA ARG A 104 0.14 10.43 3.20
C ARG A 104 1.20 11.45 2.80
N ALA A 105 2.30 11.01 2.20
CA ALA A 105 3.39 11.90 1.77
C ALA A 105 3.09 12.67 0.47
N PHE A 106 2.15 12.19 -0.33
CA PHE A 106 1.86 12.71 -1.66
C PHE A 106 1.51 14.22 -1.71
N PRO A 107 0.64 14.77 -0.84
CA PRO A 107 0.34 16.21 -0.83
C PRO A 107 1.55 17.08 -0.51
N LEU A 108 2.45 16.60 0.37
CA LEU A 108 3.67 17.33 0.74
C LEU A 108 4.67 17.38 -0.42
N LEU A 109 4.82 16.28 -1.15
CA LEU A 109 5.66 16.22 -2.35
C LEU A 109 5.14 17.14 -3.45
N LEU A 110 3.82 17.13 -3.69
CA LEU A 110 3.19 18.04 -4.64
C LEU A 110 3.37 19.50 -4.25
N LEU A 111 3.16 19.85 -2.98
CA LEU A 111 3.33 21.22 -2.49
C LEU A 111 4.76 21.71 -2.73
N LYS A 112 5.78 20.92 -2.38
CA LYS A 112 7.18 21.28 -2.59
C LYS A 112 7.52 21.46 -4.08
N ALA A 113 6.98 20.61 -4.95
CA ALA A 113 7.17 20.71 -6.39
C ALA A 113 6.53 21.98 -6.95
N ILE A 114 5.34 22.34 -6.47
CA ILE A 114 4.63 23.57 -6.84
C ILE A 114 5.39 24.81 -6.37
N THR A 115 5.90 24.83 -5.13
CA THR A 115 6.66 26.01 -4.62
C THR A 115 7.97 26.21 -5.36
N HIS A 116 8.66 25.12 -5.72
CA HIS A 116 9.87 25.18 -6.54
C HIS A 116 9.55 25.68 -7.96
N GLY A 117 8.50 25.14 -8.58
CA GLY A 117 8.01 25.57 -9.90
C GLY A 117 7.55 27.04 -9.94
N ALA A 118 6.94 27.52 -8.86
CA ALA A 118 6.49 28.90 -8.69
C ALA A 118 7.66 29.90 -8.53
N GLY A 119 8.82 29.44 -8.05
CA GLY A 119 10.05 30.23 -7.99
C GLY A 119 10.54 30.62 -9.39
N TYR A 120 10.61 29.63 -10.30
CA TYR A 120 11.02 29.85 -11.68
C TYR A 120 10.10 30.79 -12.43
N THR A 121 8.78 30.70 -12.23
CA THR A 121 7.81 31.60 -12.90
C THR A 121 7.92 33.04 -12.42
N LYS A 122 8.22 33.28 -11.14
CA LYS A 122 8.41 34.66 -10.63
C LYS A 122 9.66 35.32 -11.23
N GLU A 123 10.77 34.58 -11.31
CA GLU A 123 12.00 35.06 -11.96
C GLU A 123 11.77 35.39 -13.44
N THR A 124 11.09 34.52 -14.21
CA THR A 124 10.82 34.81 -15.63
C THR A 124 9.90 36.01 -15.84
N THR A 125 8.88 36.19 -14.99
CA THR A 125 8.01 37.38 -15.07
C THR A 125 8.72 38.67 -14.67
N LEU A 126 9.62 38.62 -13.70
CA LEU A 126 10.40 39.79 -13.28
C LEU A 126 11.39 40.18 -14.37
N GLU A 127 12.10 39.22 -14.99
CA GLU A 127 13.00 39.51 -16.10
C GLU A 127 12.28 40.08 -17.33
N LEU A 128 11.08 39.59 -17.65
CA LEU A 128 10.26 40.17 -18.73
C LEU A 128 9.81 41.61 -18.43
N VAL A 129 9.53 41.93 -17.17
CA VAL A 129 9.14 43.29 -16.73
C VAL A 129 10.32 44.26 -16.74
N TRP A 130 11.55 43.82 -16.45
CA TRP A 130 12.76 44.67 -16.55
C TRP A 130 13.28 44.82 -17.99
N SER A 131 12.87 43.94 -18.91
CA SER A 131 13.23 43.99 -20.33
C SER A 131 12.29 44.84 -21.21
N LEU A 132 11.22 45.39 -20.61
CA LEU A 132 10.24 46.32 -21.20
C LEU A 132 10.48 47.73 -20.66
#